data_AF-A0A961K4I7-F1
#
_entry.id   AF-A0A961K4I7-F1
#
_cell.length_a   1.000
_cell.length_b   1.000
_cell.length_c   1.000
_cell.angle_alpha   90.00
_cell.angle_beta   90.00
_cell.angle_gamma   90.00
#
_symmetry.space_group_name_H-M   'P 1'
#
loop_
_entity.id
_entity.type
_entity.pdbx_description
1 polymer ?
#
loop_
_entity_poly.entity_id
_entity_poly.type
_entity_poly.pdbx_seq_one_letter_code
_entity_poly.pdbx_strand_id
1 'polypeptide(L)'
;MDLSNTPKADQNTETTRTPLPGEKHNRDLSNPGELWGFLLAAALLGALGLGFALGGLAGVGITMVALVPVIYLVLILISVGR
;
A
#
# COMPACT_ATOMS: atom_id res chain seq x y z
N MET A 1 -17.61 24.11 -45.82
CA MET A 1 -16.15 23.87 -45.91
C MET A 1 -15.54 25.21 -45.49
N ASP A 2 -15.06 25.40 -44.27
CA ASP A 2 -14.13 24.59 -43.47
C ASP A 2 -14.56 24.38 -42.01
N LEU A 3 -14.31 23.17 -41.52
CA LEU A 3 -14.19 22.83 -40.10
C LEU A 3 -12.69 22.92 -39.74
N SER A 4 -12.31 23.52 -38.61
CA SER A 4 -11.15 23.09 -37.78
C SER A 4 -10.57 24.13 -36.80
N ASN A 5 -11.33 25.03 -36.18
CA ASN A 5 -10.79 25.79 -35.04
C ASN A 5 -11.83 26.04 -33.94
N THR A 6 -12.00 25.03 -33.10
CA THR A 6 -12.51 25.22 -31.74
C THR A 6 -11.40 24.84 -30.75
N PRO A 7 -11.03 25.74 -29.82
CA PRO A 7 -10.01 25.47 -28.83
C PRO A 7 -10.43 24.31 -27.93
N LYS A 8 -9.52 23.36 -27.69
CA LYS A 8 -9.71 22.26 -26.75
C LYS A 8 -9.86 22.87 -25.35
N ALA A 9 -11.10 22.90 -24.86
CA ALA A 9 -11.42 23.28 -23.50
C ALA A 9 -10.66 22.37 -22.53
N ASP A 10 -9.99 23.02 -21.59
CA ASP A 10 -9.10 22.50 -20.57
C ASP A 10 -9.62 21.23 -19.88
N GLN A 11 -8.84 20.15 -19.94
CA GLN A 11 -9.01 18.97 -19.09
C GLN A 11 -8.49 19.19 -17.66
N ASN A 12 -8.44 20.45 -17.20
CA ASN A 12 -7.93 20.85 -15.90
C ASN A 12 -9.08 21.06 -14.91
N THR A 13 -9.97 20.09 -14.81
CA THR A 13 -10.88 20.02 -13.67
C THR A 13 -10.80 18.61 -13.10
N GLU A 14 -9.74 18.39 -12.32
CA GLU A 14 -9.69 17.37 -11.27
C GLU A 14 -10.90 17.58 -10.35
N THR A 15 -12.02 17.03 -10.80
CA THR A 15 -13.18 16.80 -9.98
C THR A 15 -12.73 15.79 -8.95
N THR A 16 -12.44 16.30 -7.74
CA THR A 16 -12.36 15.49 -6.53
C THR A 16 -13.64 14.69 -6.46
N ARG A 17 -13.62 13.44 -6.94
CA ARG A 17 -14.78 12.56 -6.91
C ARG A 17 -15.02 12.21 -5.45
N THR A 18 -16.07 12.79 -4.88
CA THR A 18 -16.65 12.33 -3.62
C THR A 18 -17.08 10.88 -3.82
N PRO A 19 -16.48 9.90 -3.12
CA PRO A 19 -16.84 8.50 -3.31
C PRO A 19 -18.30 8.31 -2.91
N LEU A 20 -19.09 7.69 -3.79
CA LEU A 20 -20.52 7.47 -3.55
C LEU A 20 -20.71 6.33 -2.53
N PRO A 21 -21.71 6.40 -1.64
CA PRO A 21 -22.00 5.32 -0.70
C PRO A 21 -22.40 4.06 -1.48
N GLY A 22 -21.55 3.03 -1.48
CA GLY A 22 -21.76 1.78 -2.21
C GLY A 22 -20.80 1.55 -3.38
N GLU A 23 -19.84 2.45 -3.61
CA GLU A 23 -18.76 2.21 -4.57
C GLU A 23 -17.95 0.98 -4.12
N LYS A 24 -18.06 -0.11 -4.89
CA LYS A 24 -17.29 -1.32 -4.62
C LYS A 24 -15.83 -0.93 -4.65
N HIS A 25 -15.15 -1.06 -3.51
CA HIS A 25 -13.71 -0.92 -3.40
C HIS A 25 -13.07 -2.05 -4.19
N ASN A 26 -12.97 -1.86 -5.51
CA ASN A 26 -12.23 -2.72 -6.40
C ASN A 26 -10.77 -2.48 -6.02
N ARG A 27 -10.20 -3.39 -5.22
CA ARG A 27 -8.75 -3.44 -4.99
C ARG A 27 -8.10 -3.50 -6.36
N ASP A 28 -7.42 -2.44 -6.76
CA ASP A 28 -6.72 -2.38 -8.03
C ASP A 28 -5.47 -3.26 -7.89
N LEU A 29 -5.66 -4.57 -8.10
CA LEU A 29 -4.58 -5.57 -8.10
C LEU A 29 -3.47 -5.26 -9.14
N SER A 30 -3.72 -4.30 -10.04
CA SER A 30 -2.83 -3.79 -11.07
C SER A 30 -1.86 -2.71 -10.56
N ASN A 31 -2.06 -2.16 -9.35
CA ASN A 31 -1.15 -1.16 -8.79
C ASN A 31 0.06 -1.86 -8.15
N PRO A 32 1.30 -1.63 -8.63
CA PRO A 32 2.48 -2.29 -8.08
C PRO A 32 2.66 -2.02 -6.57
N GLY A 33 2.19 -0.88 -6.07
CA GLY A 33 2.22 -0.57 -4.64
C GLY A 33 1.35 -1.50 -3.78
N GLU A 34 0.18 -1.90 -4.27
CA GLU A 34 -0.72 -2.81 -3.55
C GLU A 34 -0.15 -4.24 -3.50
N LEU A 35 0.52 -4.67 -4.57
CA LEU A 35 1.22 -5.96 -4.61
C LEU A 35 2.35 -6.01 -3.58
N TRP A 36 3.21 -4.98 -3.52
CA TRP A 36 4.26 -4.87 -2.51
C TRP A 36 3.69 -4.82 -1.08
N GLY A 37 2.58 -4.11 -0.87
CA GLY A 37 1.88 -4.07 0.41
C GLY A 37 1.34 -5.45 0.83
N PHE A 38 0.78 -6.21 -0.11
CA PHE A 38 0.32 -7.57 0.13
C PHE A 38 1.47 -8.53 0.45
N LEU A 39 2.58 -8.46 -0.29
CA LEU A 39 3.78 -9.24 -0.01
C LEU A 39 4.35 -8.94 1.39
N LEU A 40 4.41 -7.67 1.77
CA LEU A 40 4.88 -7.27 3.10
C LEU A 40 3.95 -7.80 4.20
N ALA A 41 2.63 -7.67 4.01
CA ALA A 41 1.64 -8.20 4.95
C ALA A 41 1.75 -9.72 5.10
N ALA A 42 1.92 -10.46 4.00
CA ALA A 42 2.11 -11.91 4.03
C ALA A 42 3.40 -12.29 4.75
N ALA A 43 4.50 -11.57 4.51
CA ALA A 43 5.77 -11.80 5.20
C ALA A 43 5.67 -11.55 6.71
N LEU A 44 5.02 -10.46 7.12
CA LEU A 44 4.76 -10.16 8.53
C LEU A 44 3.93 -11.25 9.21
N LEU A 45 2.86 -11.69 8.54
CA LEU A 45 1.99 -12.74 9.06
C LEU A 45 2.73 -14.07 9.19
N GLY A 46 3.58 -14.42 8.23
CA GLY A 46 4.43 -15.60 8.28
C GLY A 46 5.44 -15.56 9.42
N ALA A 47 6.12 -14.42 9.61
CA ALA A 47 7.06 -14.23 10.71
C ALA A 47 6.37 -14.35 12.08
N LEU A 48 5.17 -13.79 12.21
CA LEU A 48 4.38 -13.86 13.44
C LEU A 48 3.87 -15.28 13.70
N GLY A 49 3.39 -15.97 12.65
CA GLY A 49 2.96 -17.36 12.74
C GLY A 49 4.10 -18.29 13.14
N LEU A 50 5.31 -18.06 12.61
CA LEU A 50 6.50 -18.83 12.99
C LEU A 50 6.92 -18.53 14.44
N GLY A 51 6.92 -17.26 14.85
CA GLY A 51 7.19 -16.87 16.23
C GLY A 51 6.20 -17.50 17.21
N PHE A 52 4.92 -17.51 16.86
CA PHE A 52 3.88 -18.18 17.63
C PHE A 52 4.05 -19.71 17.66
N ALA A 53 4.35 -20.35 16.54
CA ALA A 53 4.51 -21.80 16.47
C ALA A 53 5.71 -22.30 17.30
N LEU A 54 6.80 -21.52 17.36
CA LEU A 54 8.02 -21.91 18.06
C LEU A 54 8.01 -21.54 19.55
N GLY A 55 7.35 -20.45 19.94
CA GLY A 55 7.42 -19.89 21.29
C GLY A 55 6.09 -19.46 21.89
N GLY A 56 4.97 -19.77 21.25
CA GLY A 56 3.63 -19.35 21.67
C GLY A 56 3.52 -17.83 21.80
N LEU A 57 2.84 -17.38 22.85
CA LEU A 57 2.64 -15.95 23.11
C LEU A 57 3.96 -15.19 23.35
N ALA A 58 4.94 -15.84 23.99
CA ALA A 58 6.25 -15.25 24.23
C ALA A 58 7.03 -15.05 22.93
N GLY A 59 6.94 -16.01 22.01
CA GLY A 59 7.54 -15.90 20.67
C GLY A 59 6.96 -14.76 19.84
N VAL A 60 5.66 -14.48 19.97
CA VAL A 60 5.02 -13.28 19.37
C VAL A 60 5.59 -11.99 19.97
N GLY A 61 5.78 -11.94 21.30
CA GLY A 61 6.39 -10.78 21.95
C GLY A 61 7.81 -10.50 21.45
N ILE A 62 8.64 -11.53 21.34
CA ILE A 62 10.02 -11.39 20.84
C ILE A 62 10.05 -10.96 19.38
N THR A 63 9.21 -11.56 18.53
CA THR A 63 9.13 -11.19 17.11
C THR A 63 8.68 -9.74 16.92
N MET A 64 7.76 -9.23 17.75
CA MET A 64 7.37 -7.82 17.72
C MET A 64 8.52 -6.88 18.10
N VAL A 65 9.27 -7.20 19.16
CA VAL A 65 10.45 -6.41 19.58
C VAL A 65 11.51 -6.39 18.46
N ALA A 66 11.71 -7.52 17.78
CA ALA A 66 12.64 -7.60 16.65
C ALA A 66 12.13 -6.87 15.39
N LEU A 67 10.81 -6.82 15.15
CA LEU A 67 10.21 -6.20 13.97
C LEU A 67 10.31 -4.67 14.00
N VAL A 68 10.17 -4.04 15.17
CA VAL A 68 10.20 -2.57 15.31
C VAL A 68 11.44 -1.93 14.66
N PRO A 69 12.69 -2.33 14.97
CA PRO A 69 13.87 -1.75 14.33
C PRO A 69 13.95 -2.07 12.82
N VAL A 70 13.49 -3.25 12.40
CA VAL A 70 13.48 -3.63 10.97
C VAL A 70 12.53 -2.73 10.18
N ILE A 71 11.32 -2.53 10.67
CA ILE A 71 10.33 -1.64 10.04
C ILE A 71 10.86 -0.21 10.00
N TYR A 72 11.47 0.27 11.09
CA TYR A 72 12.08 1.60 11.12
C TYR A 72 13.16 1.77 10.03
N LEU A 73 14.04 0.78 9.86
CA LEU A 73 15.07 0.80 8.81
C LEU A 73 14.49 0.73 7.40
N VAL A 74 13.44 -0.06 7.18
CA VAL A 74 12.77 -0.12 5.87
C VAL A 74 12.12 1.22 5.55
N LEU A 75 11.41 1.83 6.51
CA LEU A 75 10.79 3.13 6.34
C LEU A 75 11.82 4.23 6.09
N ILE A 76 12.96 4.22 6.80
CA ILE A 76 14.02 5.21 6.56
C ILE A 76 14.63 5.03 5.17
N LEU A 77 14.87 3.80 4.71
CA LEU A 77 15.40 3.54 3.37
C LEU A 77 14.46 4.06 2.27
N ILE A 78 13.16 3.76 2.40
CA ILE A 78 12.14 4.22 1.45
C ILE A 78 11.99 5.75 1.52
N SER A 79 12.14 6.34 2.71
CA SER A 79 12.06 7.79 2.90
C SER A 79 13.25 8.56 2.33
N VAL A 80 14.45 7.96 2.27
CA VAL A 80 15.66 8.58 1.68
C VAL A 80 15.76 8.32 0.18
N GLY A 81 15.15 7.25 -0.31
CA GLY A 81 15.19 6.82 -1.72
C GLY A 81 14.37 7.64 -2.72
N ARG A 82 14.03 8.89 -2.40
CA ARG A 82 13.44 9.83 -3.37
C ARG A 82 14.10 11.20 -3.30
#